data_AF-A0A2E3Q8V4-F1
#
_entry.id   AF-A0A2E3Q8V4-F1
#
_cell.length_a   1.000
_cell.length_b   1.000
_cell.length_c   1.000
_cell.angle_alpha   90.00
_cell.angle_beta   90.00
_cell.angle_gamma   90.00
#
_symmetry.space_group_name_H-M   'P 1'
#
loop_
_entity.id
_entity.type
_entity.pdbx_description
1 polymer ?
#
loop_
_entity_poly.entity_id
_entity_poly.type
_entity_poly.pdbx_seq_one_letter_code
_entity_poly.pdbx_strand_id
1 'polypeptide(L)'
;MPSVARNILEALLEANPSESGAVIGLAIADLTDKKFDQAISTLQKRVLDKDPDNDMALAFLGMSMKMAGRAAESEIPLDRVISRNADMQAVALAQSIKSETV
;
A
#
# COMPACT_ATOMS: atom_id res chain seq x y z
N MET A 1 13.22 16.45 -6.09
CA MET A 1 12.72 16.09 -7.44
C MET A 1 11.87 14.84 -7.28
N PRO A 2 10.71 14.73 -7.93
CA PRO A 2 9.97 13.45 -7.99
C PRO A 2 10.95 12.34 -8.37
N SER A 3 10.92 11.22 -7.67
CA SER A 3 11.74 10.07 -8.05
C SER A 3 11.30 9.60 -9.45
N VAL A 4 12.22 9.03 -10.23
CA VAL A 4 11.91 8.46 -11.56
C VAL A 4 10.74 7.47 -11.47
N ALA A 5 10.63 6.75 -10.35
CA ALA A 5 9.50 5.89 -10.03
C ALA A 5 8.16 6.64 -10.03
N ARG A 6 8.07 7.81 -9.36
CA ARG A 6 6.85 8.62 -9.31
C ARG A 6 6.40 9.06 -10.71
N ASN A 7 7.31 9.54 -11.55
CA ASN A 7 6.96 9.98 -12.90
C ASN A 7 6.48 8.82 -13.80
N ILE A 8 7.12 7.64 -13.70
CA ILE A 8 6.71 6.45 -14.47
C ILE A 8 5.32 5.98 -14.01
N LEU A 9 5.04 6.05 -12.71
CA LEU A 9 3.74 5.66 -12.14
C LEU A 9 2.61 6.63 -12.48
N GLU A 10 2.89 7.94 -12.50
CA GLU A 10 1.95 8.97 -12.98
C GLU A 10 1.65 8.79 -14.47
N ALA A 11 2.67 8.54 -15.31
CA ALA A 11 2.46 8.24 -16.72
C ALA A 11 1.71 6.91 -16.93
N LEU A 12 1.91 5.92 -16.05
CA LEU A 12 1.10 4.72 -16.03
C LEU A 12 -0.36 5.10 -15.74
N LEU A 13 -0.69 5.86 -14.69
CA LEU A 13 -2.07 6.31 -14.42
C LEU A 13 -2.76 6.94 -15.65
N GLU A 14 -2.04 7.70 -16.47
CA GLU A 14 -2.56 8.33 -17.69
C GLU A 14 -2.76 7.32 -18.84
N ALA A 15 -2.02 6.21 -18.87
CA ALA A 15 -2.02 5.20 -19.94
C ALA A 15 -2.98 4.00 -19.72
N ASN A 16 -3.72 3.97 -18.60
CA ASN A 16 -4.75 3.00 -18.24
C ASN A 16 -4.31 1.58 -17.74
N PRO A 17 -3.52 1.48 -16.66
CA PRO A 17 -3.43 0.36 -15.75
C PRO A 17 -4.54 0.49 -14.70
N SER A 18 -5.06 -0.62 -14.17
CA SER A 18 -6.07 -0.61 -13.10
C SER A 18 -5.79 0.50 -12.09
N GLU A 19 -6.74 1.44 -11.93
CA GLU A 19 -6.61 2.68 -11.15
C GLU A 19 -5.88 2.45 -9.81
N SER A 20 -6.21 1.33 -9.15
CA SER A 20 -5.61 0.84 -7.92
C SER A 20 -4.09 0.66 -7.99
N GLY A 21 -3.56 0.02 -9.04
CA GLY A 21 -2.15 -0.33 -9.15
C GLY A 21 -1.23 0.89 -9.21
N ALA A 22 -1.63 1.92 -9.94
CA ALA A 22 -0.78 3.10 -10.07
C ALA A 22 -0.99 4.11 -8.93
N VAL A 23 -2.15 4.10 -8.26
CA VAL A 23 -2.32 4.74 -6.94
C VAL A 23 -1.47 4.04 -5.86
N ILE A 24 -1.39 2.71 -5.86
CA ILE A 24 -0.49 1.96 -4.98
C ILE A 24 0.96 2.36 -5.25
N GLY A 25 1.35 2.49 -6.52
CA GLY A 25 2.66 3.00 -6.90
C GLY A 25 2.96 4.39 -6.29
N LEU A 26 2.00 5.32 -6.35
CA LEU A 26 2.15 6.64 -5.73
C LEU A 26 2.37 6.52 -4.21
N ALA A 27 1.63 5.64 -3.54
CA ALA A 27 1.83 5.40 -2.12
C ALA A 27 3.23 4.84 -1.81
N ILE A 28 3.76 3.94 -2.65
CA ILE A 28 5.13 3.43 -2.52
C ILE A 28 6.16 4.57 -2.68
N ALA A 29 5.94 5.49 -3.63
CA ALA A 29 6.78 6.67 -3.77
C ALA A 29 6.73 7.56 -2.52
N ASP A 30 5.53 7.75 -1.95
CA ASP A 30 5.35 8.51 -0.71
C ASP A 30 6.02 7.82 0.49
N LEU A 31 6.01 6.50 0.57
CA LEU A 31 6.78 5.73 1.57
C LEU A 31 8.28 5.99 1.46
N THR A 32 8.80 6.03 0.24
CA THR A 32 10.23 6.29 -0.02
C THR A 32 10.62 7.71 0.39
N ASP A 33 9.70 8.66 0.17
CA ASP A 33 9.82 10.05 0.60
C ASP A 33 9.54 10.26 2.11
N LYS A 34 9.29 9.19 2.88
CA LYS A 34 8.90 9.21 4.30
C LYS A 34 7.59 9.96 4.60
N LYS A 35 6.72 10.10 3.60
CA LYS A 35 5.40 10.73 3.71
C LYS A 35 4.34 9.69 4.06
N PHE A 36 4.51 9.04 5.21
CA PHE A 36 3.72 7.85 5.58
C PHE A 36 2.22 8.14 5.70
N ASP A 37 1.83 9.24 6.33
CA ASP A 37 0.41 9.61 6.45
C ASP A 37 -0.23 9.95 5.10
N GLN A 38 0.55 10.47 4.15
CA GLN A 38 0.08 10.72 2.80
C GLN A 38 -0.16 9.41 2.04
N ALA A 39 0.75 8.44 2.17
CA ALA A 39 0.58 7.09 1.62
C ALA A 39 -0.68 6.43 2.19
N ILE A 40 -0.88 6.49 3.51
CA ILE A 40 -2.08 5.98 4.20
C ILE A 40 -3.35 6.61 3.63
N SER A 41 -3.44 7.95 3.62
CA SER A 41 -4.63 8.64 3.14
C SER A 41 -4.90 8.39 1.65
N THR A 42 -3.85 8.23 0.84
CA THR A 42 -3.99 7.99 -0.60
C THR A 42 -4.53 6.60 -0.87
N LEU A 43 -3.99 5.57 -0.22
CA LEU A 43 -4.46 4.18 -0.35
C LEU A 43 -5.92 4.05 0.10
N GLN A 44 -6.28 4.64 1.24
CA GLN A 44 -7.64 4.62 1.76
C GLN A 44 -8.61 5.26 0.78
N LYS A 45 -8.40 6.54 0.43
CA LYS A 45 -9.39 7.32 -0.32
C LYS A 45 -9.49 6.95 -1.79
N ARG A 46 -8.40 6.49 -2.40
CA ARG A 46 -8.34 6.29 -3.85
C ARG A 46 -8.40 4.83 -4.28
N VAL A 47 -8.15 3.89 -3.36
CA VAL A 47 -8.27 2.46 -3.63
C VAL A 47 -9.33 1.83 -2.74
N LEU A 48 -9.13 1.87 -1.43
CA LEU A 48 -9.93 1.08 -0.49
C LEU A 48 -11.36 1.57 -0.31
N ASP A 49 -11.65 2.85 -0.56
CA ASP A 49 -13.03 3.37 -0.61
C ASP A 49 -13.84 2.76 -1.76
N LYS A 50 -13.17 2.35 -2.86
CA LYS A 50 -13.80 1.75 -4.04
C LYS A 50 -13.73 0.22 -4.02
N ASP A 51 -12.58 -0.31 -3.59
CA ASP A 51 -12.28 -1.73 -3.49
C ASP A 51 -11.70 -2.01 -2.09
N PRO A 52 -12.56 -2.18 -1.06
CA PRO A 52 -12.13 -2.38 0.33
C PRO A 52 -11.35 -3.67 0.55
N ASP A 53 -11.37 -4.56 -0.44
CA ASP A 53 -10.81 -5.90 -0.45
C ASP A 53 -9.59 -6.02 -1.37
N ASN A 54 -9.03 -4.88 -1.79
CA ASN A 54 -7.80 -4.84 -2.56
C ASN A 54 -6.61 -5.27 -1.71
N ASP A 55 -6.25 -6.55 -1.81
CA ASP A 55 -5.23 -7.18 -0.96
C ASP A 55 -3.87 -6.44 -1.02
N MET A 56 -3.46 -5.97 -2.20
CA MET A 56 -2.21 -5.20 -2.35
C MET A 56 -2.28 -3.82 -1.69
N ALA A 57 -3.38 -3.09 -1.83
CA ALA A 57 -3.53 -1.80 -1.15
C ALA A 57 -3.60 -1.96 0.39
N LEU A 58 -4.24 -3.01 0.89
CA LEU A 58 -4.26 -3.35 2.31
C LEU A 58 -2.86 -3.68 2.84
N ALA A 59 -2.06 -4.44 2.07
CA ALA A 59 -0.67 -4.76 2.45
C ALA A 59 0.19 -3.48 2.54
N PHE A 60 0.15 -2.62 1.52
CA PHE A 60 0.88 -1.34 1.55
C PHE A 60 0.33 -0.35 2.58
N LEU A 61 -0.97 -0.41 2.92
CA LEU A 61 -1.53 0.37 4.02
C LEU A 61 -0.89 -0.06 5.35
N GLY A 62 -0.79 -1.37 5.59
CA GLY A 62 -0.12 -1.92 6.75
C GLY A 62 1.36 -1.49 6.83
N MET A 63 2.09 -1.59 5.71
CA MET A 63 3.46 -1.08 5.63
C MET A 63 3.56 0.41 5.98
N SER A 64 2.64 1.21 5.44
CA SER A 64 2.60 2.66 5.68
C SER A 64 2.34 3.00 7.15
N MET A 65 1.40 2.29 7.79
CA MET A 65 1.12 2.43 9.22
C MET A 65 2.32 2.03 10.06
N LYS A 66 2.99 0.93 9.74
CA LYS A 66 4.18 0.49 10.46
C LYS A 66 5.31 1.52 10.38
N MET A 67 5.58 2.05 9.18
CA MET A 67 6.59 3.10 8.97
C MET A 67 6.22 4.43 9.65
N ALA A 68 4.92 4.72 9.82
CA ALA A 68 4.42 5.84 10.61
C ALA A 68 4.52 5.64 12.14
N GLY A 69 5.06 4.51 12.62
CA GLY A 69 5.10 4.16 14.04
C GLY A 69 3.77 3.65 14.60
N ARG A 70 2.79 3.39 13.73
CA ARG A 70 1.43 2.91 14.05
C ARG A 70 1.34 1.39 13.84
N ALA A 71 2.34 0.66 14.30
CA ALA A 71 2.46 -0.78 14.06
C ALA A 71 1.22 -1.56 14.56
N ALA A 72 0.65 -1.18 15.71
CA ALA A 72 -0.56 -1.82 16.23
C ALA A 72 -1.77 -1.68 15.30
N GLU A 73 -1.89 -0.56 14.59
CA GLU A 73 -3.00 -0.33 13.64
C GLU A 73 -2.79 -1.08 12.32
N SER A 74 -1.54 -1.42 11.99
CA SER A 74 -1.20 -2.17 10.78
C SER A 74 -1.67 -3.63 10.84
N GLU A 75 -1.88 -4.19 12.03
CA GLU A 75 -2.27 -5.60 12.20
C GLU A 75 -3.61 -5.91 11.50
N ILE A 76 -4.59 -5.02 11.64
CA ILE A 76 -5.95 -5.22 11.11
C ILE A 76 -5.95 -5.39 9.57
N PRO A 77 -5.39 -4.46 8.76
CA PRO A 77 -5.37 -4.63 7.32
C PRO A 77 -4.50 -5.81 6.89
N LEU A 78 -3.38 -6.09 7.57
CA LEU A 78 -2.49 -7.20 7.25
C LEU A 78 -3.16 -8.56 7.50
N ASP A 79 -3.85 -8.71 8.62
CA ASP A 79 -4.59 -9.93 8.95
C ASP A 79 -5.74 -10.19 7.98
N ARG A 80 -6.39 -9.12 7.49
CA ARG A 80 -7.43 -9.25 6.46
C ARG A 80 -6.86 -9.85 5.18
N VAL A 81 -5.69 -9.40 4.72
CA VAL A 81 -5.02 -9.96 3.53
C VAL A 81 -4.68 -11.43 3.74
N ILE A 82 -4.04 -11.76 4.87
CA ILE A 82 -3.61 -13.13 5.18
C ILE A 82 -4.80 -14.08 5.29
N SER A 83 -5.89 -13.64 5.94
CA SER A 83 -7.08 -14.46 6.15
C SER A 83 -7.86 -14.71 4.86
N ARG A 84 -7.89 -13.74 3.95
CA ARG A 84 -8.55 -13.88 2.64
C ARG A 84 -7.78 -14.81 1.71
N ASN A 85 -6.46 -14.74 1.76
CA ASN A 85 -5.56 -15.59 0.99
C ASN A 85 -5.89 -15.64 -0.52
N ALA A 86 -6.33 -14.50 -1.09
CA ALA A 86 -6.78 -14.42 -2.48
C ALA A 86 -5.64 -13.99 -3.43
N ASP A 87 -4.72 -13.12 -2.96
CA ASP A 87 -3.48 -12.77 -3.66
C ASP A 87 -2.25 -13.24 -2.89
N MET A 88 -1.57 -14.27 -3.42
CA MET A 88 -0.40 -14.88 -2.77
C MET A 88 0.79 -13.91 -2.63
N GLN A 89 0.94 -12.93 -3.53
CA GLN A 89 2.01 -11.92 -3.44
C GLN A 89 1.70 -10.94 -2.31
N ALA A 90 0.45 -10.47 -2.23
CA ALA A 90 0.01 -9.60 -1.15
C ALA A 90 0.11 -10.29 0.22
N VAL A 91 -0.24 -11.58 0.30
CA VAL A 91 -0.10 -12.40 1.52
C VAL A 91 1.35 -12.50 1.96
N ALA A 92 2.27 -12.82 1.04
CA ALA A 92 3.69 -12.91 1.36
C ALA A 92 4.25 -11.56 1.86
N LEU A 93 3.85 -10.46 1.22
CA LEU A 93 4.20 -9.12 1.66
C LEU A 93 3.65 -8.83 3.06
N ALA A 94 2.39 -9.14 3.31
CA ALA A 94 1.75 -8.90 4.60
C ALA A 94 2.44 -9.68 5.74
N GLN A 95 2.80 -10.95 5.49
CA GLN A 95 3.55 -11.77 6.43
C GLN A 95 4.94 -11.20 6.71
N SER A 96 5.64 -10.71 5.68
CA SER A 96 6.95 -10.06 5.83
C SER A 96 6.85 -8.79 6.68
N ILE A 97 5.82 -7.97 6.46
CA ILE A 97 5.60 -6.75 7.24
C ILE A 97 5.34 -7.09 8.71
N LYS A 98 4.55 -8.13 9.00
CA LYS A 98 4.27 -8.57 10.37
C LYS A 98 5.50 -9.17 11.06
N SER A 99 6.35 -9.90 10.34
CA SER A 99 7.51 -10.58 10.95
C SER A 99 8.66 -9.63 11.29
N GLU A 100 8.79 -8.50 10.59
CA GLU A 100 9.84 -7.49 10.81
C GLU A 100 9.63 -6.61 12.06
N THR A 101 9.01 -7.09 13.14
CA THR A 101 9.01 -6.38 14.43
C THR A 101 10.44 -6.33 14.99
N VAL A 102 11.08 -5.16 14.88
CA VAL A 102 12.34 -4.80 15.56
C VAL A 102 12.04 -4.25 16.94
#